data_AF-A0A4D4KVJ1-F1
#
_entry.id   AF-A0A4D4KVJ1-F1
#
_cell.length_a   1.000
_cell.length_b   1.000
_cell.length_c   1.000
_cell.angle_alpha   90.00
_cell.angle_beta   90.00
_cell.angle_gamma   90.00
#
_symmetry.space_group_name_H-M   'P 1'
#
loop_
_entity.id
_entity.type
_entity.pdbx_description
1 polymer ?
#
loop_
_entity_poly.entity_id
_entity_poly.type
_entity_poly.pdbx_seq_one_letter_code
_entity_poly.pdbx_strand_id
1 'polypeptide(L)' 'MSDLVTDELIDLQKSADAERRRASGLDGEERRDQWERWRAAAERVQAAITEHAASAGLSRFEVERAVKKVVRHPEDSSAA' A
#
# COMPACT_ATOMS: atom_id res chain seq x y z
N MET A 1 3.73 6.53 16.90
CA MET A 1 3.03 6.26 15.63
C MET A 1 1.63 5.85 15.97
N SER A 2 0.62 6.33 15.24
CA SER A 2 -0.78 5.97 15.46
C SER A 2 -0.97 4.46 15.32
N ASP A 3 -1.82 3.83 16.13
CA ASP A 3 -2.13 2.39 16.04
C ASP A 3 -2.66 1.98 14.65
N LEU A 4 -3.04 2.96 13.82
CA LEU A 4 -3.51 2.78 12.45
C LEU A 4 -2.43 2.46 11.43
N VAL A 5 -1.15 2.78 11.66
CA VAL A 5 -0.09 2.66 10.64
C VAL A 5 1.20 2.09 11.24
N THR A 6 1.73 1.04 10.62
CA THR A 6 3.03 0.46 10.95
C THR A 6 4.02 0.65 9.80
N ASP A 7 5.32 0.60 10.11
CA ASP A 7 6.39 0.71 9.10
C ASP A 7 6.29 -0.40 8.04
N GLU A 8 5.91 -1.62 8.45
CA GLU A 8 5.67 -2.73 7.54
C GLU A 8 4.57 -2.41 6.51
N LEU A 9 3.43 -1.88 6.96
CA LEU A 9 2.34 -1.50 6.06
C LEU A 9 2.76 -0.38 5.10
N ILE A 10 3.58 0.57 5.58
CA ILE A 10 4.15 1.64 4.76
C ILE A 10 5.06 1.05 3.67
N ASP A 11 5.98 0.16 4.03
CA ASP A 11 6.96 -0.40 3.10
C ASP A 11 6.32 -1.33 2.06
N LEU A 12 5.32 -2.12 2.47
CA LEU A 12 4.51 -2.90 1.55
C LEU A 12 3.75 -2.00 0.57
N GLN A 13 3.13 -0.92 1.06
CA GLN A 13 2.39 0.02 0.20
C GLN A 13 3.31 0.77 -0.76
N LYS A 14 4.50 1.21 -0.31
CA LYS A 14 5.53 1.81 -1.18
C LYS A 14 5.98 0.84 -2.28
N SER A 15 6.17 -0.43 -1.93
CA SER A 15 6.57 -1.48 -2.88
C SER A 15 5.48 -1.71 -3.93
N ALA A 16 4.22 -1.83 -3.52
CA ALA A 16 3.09 -1.94 -4.45
C ALA A 16 2.97 -0.72 -5.37
N ASP A 17 3.12 0.50 -4.84
CA ASP A 17 3.08 1.72 -5.65
C ASP A 17 4.27 1.80 -6.63
N ALA A 18 5.45 1.28 -6.25
CA ALA A 18 6.60 1.18 -7.14
C ALA A 18 6.35 0.22 -8.32
N GLU A 19 5.81 -0.97 -8.07
CA GLU A 19 5.45 -1.90 -9.16
C GLU A 19 4.38 -1.30 -10.08
N ARG A 20 3.43 -0.54 -9.53
CA ARG A 20 2.44 0.18 -10.35
C ARG A 20 3.09 1.23 -11.23
N ARG A 21 4.05 1.99 -10.70
CA ARG A 21 4.79 3.00 -11.47
C ARG A 21 5.61 2.37 -12.59
N ARG A 22 6.27 1.23 -12.34
CA ARG A 22 7.05 0.49 -13.35
C ARG A 22 6.21 0.00 -14.53
N ALA A 23 4.91 -0.21 -14.35
CA ALA A 23 4.00 -0.55 -15.45
C ALA A 23 3.77 0.61 -16.44
N SER A 24 4.16 1.84 -16.08
CA SER A 24 4.01 3.01 -16.95
C SER A 24 4.98 2.93 -18.12
N GLY A 25 4.46 3.08 -19.35
CA GLY A 25 5.27 3.05 -20.56
C GLY A 25 5.60 1.65 -21.10
N LEU A 26 5.23 0.59 -20.38
CA LEU A 26 5.31 -0.78 -20.88
C LEU A 26 4.12 -1.13 -21.77
N ASP A 27 4.30 -2.07 -22.68
CA ASP A 27 3.25 -2.65 -23.51
C ASP A 27 3.34 -4.20 -23.57
N GLY A 28 2.43 -4.81 -24.34
CA GLY A 28 2.48 -6.25 -24.64
C GLY A 28 2.58 -7.17 -23.41
N GLU A 29 3.49 -8.12 -23.49
CA GLU A 29 3.78 -9.12 -22.46
C GLU A 29 4.48 -8.50 -21.24
N GLU A 30 5.42 -7.57 -21.46
CA GLU A 30 6.15 -6.91 -20.37
C GLU A 30 5.20 -6.13 -19.44
N ARG A 31 4.20 -5.47 -20.01
CA ARG A 31 3.15 -4.81 -19.23
C ARG A 31 2.30 -5.80 -18.45
N ARG A 32 2.01 -6.99 -19.00
CA ARG A 32 1.23 -8.03 -18.31
C ARG A 32 2.01 -8.57 -17.12
N ASP A 33 3.28 -8.93 -17.31
CA ASP A 33 4.16 -9.42 -16.25
C ASP A 33 4.30 -8.40 -15.12
N GLN A 34 4.54 -7.14 -15.48
CA GLN A 34 4.65 -6.06 -14.49
C GLN A 34 3.32 -5.82 -13.76
N TRP A 35 2.19 -6.01 -14.43
CA TRP A 35 0.88 -5.89 -13.82
C TRP A 35 0.56 -7.06 -12.87
N GLU A 36 1.01 -8.29 -13.17
CA GLU A 36 0.91 -9.43 -12.26
C GLU A 36 1.76 -9.23 -11.00
N ARG A 37 2.99 -8.71 -11.15
CA ARG A 37 3.83 -8.32 -10.01
C ARG A 37 3.16 -7.28 -9.13
N TRP A 38 2.57 -6.24 -9.75
CA TRP A 38 1.80 -5.24 -9.03
C TRP A 38 0.59 -5.84 -8.32
N ARG A 39 -0.19 -6.71 -8.98
CA ARG A 39 -1.36 -7.37 -8.38
C ARG A 39 -0.95 -8.17 -7.15
N ALA A 40 0.10 -8.99 -7.26
CA ALA A 40 0.59 -9.80 -6.15
C ALA A 40 1.11 -8.93 -4.99
N ALA A 41 1.73 -7.77 -5.27
CA ALA A 41 2.12 -6.82 -4.23
C ALA A 41 0.89 -6.17 -3.55
N ALA A 42 -0.12 -5.80 -4.33
CA ALA A 42 -1.37 -5.23 -3.82
C ALA A 42 -2.14 -6.22 -2.93
N GLU A 43 -2.20 -7.49 -3.31
CA GLU A 43 -2.81 -8.55 -2.49
C GLU A 43 -2.12 -8.68 -1.12
N ARG A 44 -0.78 -8.66 -1.09
CA ARG A 44 -0.01 -8.69 0.15
C ARG A 44 -0.30 -7.49 1.05
N VAL A 45 -0.36 -6.29 0.48
CA VAL A 45 -0.74 -5.07 1.23
C VAL A 45 -2.13 -5.22 1.84
N GLN A 46 -3.11 -5.68 1.06
CA GLN A 46 -4.49 -5.82 1.56
C GLN A 46 -4.63 -6.89 2.64
N ALA A 47 -3.89 -8.00 2.53
CA ALA A 47 -3.82 -9.03 3.55
C ALA A 47 -3.23 -8.47 4.86
N ALA A 48 -2.08 -7.81 4.79
CA ALA A 48 -1.42 -7.23 5.97
C ALA A 48 -2.28 -6.14 6.65
N ILE A 49 -2.93 -5.27 5.88
CA ILE A 49 -3.89 -4.28 6.42
C ILE A 49 -5.04 -4.98 7.14
N THR A 50 -5.57 -6.05 6.56
CA THR A 50 -6.68 -6.80 7.15
C THR A 50 -6.27 -7.48 8.46
N GLU A 51 -5.10 -8.10 8.49
CA GLU A 51 -4.53 -8.73 9.68
C GLU A 51 -4.26 -7.71 10.80
N HIS A 52 -3.60 -6.60 10.46
CA HIS A 52 -3.32 -5.52 11.42
C HIS A 52 -4.61 -4.94 12.01
N ALA A 53 -5.59 -4.64 11.15
CA ALA A 53 -6.87 -4.10 11.58
C ALA A 53 -7.61 -5.09 12.50
N ALA A 54 -7.63 -6.38 12.16
CA ALA A 54 -8.27 -7.41 12.98
C ALA A 54 -7.60 -7.56 14.35
N SER A 55 -6.27 -7.67 14.38
CA SER A 55 -5.49 -7.82 15.61
C SER A 55 -5.57 -6.61 16.54
N ALA A 56 -5.67 -5.39 15.98
CA ALA A 56 -5.78 -4.15 16.75
C ALA A 56 -7.24 -3.75 17.05
N GLY A 57 -8.24 -4.48 16.57
CA GLY A 57 -9.66 -4.11 16.73
C GLY A 57 -10.04 -2.83 15.99
N LEU A 58 -9.36 -2.52 14.89
CA LEU A 58 -9.52 -1.30 14.10
C LEU A 58 -10.37 -1.54 12.85
N SER A 59 -10.87 -0.45 12.25
CA SER A 59 -11.47 -0.51 10.92
C SER A 59 -10.38 -0.70 9.86
N ARG A 60 -10.48 -1.78 9.07
CA ARG A 60 -9.63 -2.03 7.89
C ARG A 60 -9.58 -0.82 6.96
N PHE A 61 -10.71 -0.14 6.76
CA PHE A 61 -10.80 1.04 5.91
C PHE A 61 -9.99 2.22 6.44
N GLU A 62 -10.03 2.48 7.75
CA GLU A 62 -9.27 3.57 8.37
C GLU A 62 -7.77 3.29 8.32
N VAL A 63 -7.35 2.04 8.57
CA VAL A 63 -5.96 1.59 8.41
C VAL A 63 -5.50 1.81 6.97
N GLU A 64 -6.25 1.32 5.98
CA GLU A 64 -5.91 1.48 4.56
C GLU A 64 -5.80 2.95 4.14
N ARG A 65 -6.75 3.78 4.57
CA ARG A 65 -6.74 5.22 4.30
C ARG A 65 -5.51 5.89 4.90
N ALA A 66 -5.18 5.58 6.16
CA ALA A 66 -4.04 6.16 6.85
C ALA A 66 -2.71 5.74 6.19
N VAL A 67 -2.54 4.45 5.85
CA VAL A 67 -1.36 3.94 5.14
C VAL A 67 -1.20 4.65 3.80
N LYS A 68 -2.26 4.73 2.98
CA LYS A 68 -2.21 5.41 1.68
C LYS A 68 -1.90 6.90 1.82
N LYS A 69 -2.46 7.57 2.84
CA LYS A 69 -2.16 8.98 3.13
C LYS A 69 -0.67 9.18 3.40
N VAL A 70 -0.08 8.38 4.30
CA VAL A 70 1.34 8.46 4.64
C VAL A 70 2.23 8.20 3.41
N VAL A 71 1.89 7.21 2.59
CA VAL A 71 2.73 6.83 1.43
C VAL A 71 2.61 7.82 0.27
N ARG A 72 1.41 8.34 -0.01
CA ARG A 72 1.12 9.10 -1.24
C ARG A 72 1.02 10.60 -1.02
N HIS A 73 0.81 11.03 0.22
CA HIS A 73 0.67 12.43 0.63
C HIS A 73 1.46 12.69 1.92
N PRO A 74 2.81 12.53 1.88
CA PRO A 74 3.65 12.73 3.06
C PRO A 74 3.56 14.17 3.60
N GLU A 75 3.34 15.17 2.74
CA GLU A 75 3.08 16.56 3.15
C GLU A 75 1.83 16.72 4.04
N ASP A 76 0.74 16.00 3.73
CA ASP A 76 -0.52 16.04 4.50
C ASP A 76 -0.43 15.28 5.83
N SER A 77 0.66 14.54 6.03
CA SER A 77 0.92 13.80 7.27
C SER A 77 1.68 14.64 8.30
N SER A 78 2.27 15.78 7.89
CA SER A 78 3.01 16.71 8.75
C SER A 78 2.28 18.03 9.03
N ALA A 79 1.09 18.26 8.47
CA ALA A 79 0.29 19.45 8.78
C ALA A 79 -0.59 19.20 10.01
N ALA A 80 -0.07 19.61 11.17
CA ALA A 80 -0.82 19.86 12.40
C ALA A 80 -0.97 21.37 12.59
#